data_AF-A0A497SR88-F1
#
_entry.id   AF-A0A497SR88-F1
#
_cell.length_a   1.000
_cell.length_b   1.000
_cell.length_c   1.000
_cell.angle_alpha   90.00
_cell.angle_beta   90.00
_cell.angle_gamma   90.00
#
_symmetry.space_group_name_H-M   'P 1'
#
loop_
_entity.id
_entity.type
_entity.pdbx_description
1 polymer ?
#
loop_
_entity_poly.entity_id
_entity_poly.type
_entity_poly.pdbx_seq_one_letter_code
_entity_poly.pdbx_strand_id
1 'polypeptide(L)'
;MPKLRVEDKCDITIHKRVKNVPNPQNIYHEIIDILINRCSIGKNDINEEFYEHEKTEDSEKVHIELTANKVLDKHSKLVIDIEINITMKPVNKKDIKFIGDVEIEVEGFVRTEYPQDTAIQKSLLWNTLRGFYEKTLYSDVREDMMKLCNKVMRKLKKNLDAYFNLLPKV
;
A
#
# COMPACT_ATOMS: atom_id res chain seq x y z
N MET A 1 -4.65 2.11 26.12
CA MET A 1 -6.12 1.95 25.97
C MET A 1 -6.43 1.79 24.49
N PRO A 2 -7.47 1.04 24.08
CA PRO A 2 -7.78 0.87 22.66
C PRO A 2 -8.18 2.22 22.06
N LYS A 3 -7.40 2.69 21.09
CA LYS A 3 -7.77 3.85 20.27
C LYS A 3 -8.91 3.44 19.36
N LEU A 4 -9.92 4.28 19.21
CA LEU A 4 -10.97 4.00 18.24
C LEU A 4 -10.43 4.29 16.84
N ARG A 5 -10.35 3.26 16.01
CA ARG A 5 -9.82 3.30 14.65
C ARG A 5 -10.98 3.22 13.66
N VAL A 6 -11.03 4.17 12.75
CA VAL A 6 -11.97 4.18 11.63
C VAL A 6 -11.15 4.05 10.35
N GLU A 7 -11.56 3.13 9.49
CA GLU A 7 -10.92 2.88 8.20
C GLU A 7 -11.90 3.02 7.07
N ASP A 8 -11.52 3.83 6.09
CA ASP A 8 -12.24 3.98 4.84
C ASP A 8 -11.40 3.42 3.71
N LYS A 9 -11.87 2.32 3.12
CA LYS A 9 -11.21 1.70 1.97
C LYS A 9 -11.39 2.58 0.74
N CYS A 10 -10.30 2.80 0.01
CA CYS A 10 -10.33 3.57 -1.21
C CYS A 10 -10.97 2.75 -2.34
N ASP A 11 -11.56 3.44 -3.31
CA ASP A 11 -12.36 2.79 -4.36
C ASP A 11 -11.51 1.96 -5.34
N ILE A 12 -10.19 2.05 -5.23
CA ILE A 12 -9.23 1.49 -6.17
C ILE A 12 -8.35 0.51 -5.43
N THR A 13 -8.58 -0.77 -5.74
CA THR A 13 -7.64 -1.85 -5.48
C THR A 13 -6.86 -2.14 -6.77
N ILE A 14 -5.57 -2.41 -6.63
CA ILE A 14 -4.72 -2.82 -7.75
C ILE A 14 -4.45 -4.31 -7.58
N HIS A 15 -4.91 -5.12 -8.54
CA HIS A 15 -4.49 -6.50 -8.67
C HIS A 15 -3.81 -6.65 -10.02
N LYS A 16 -2.54 -7.08 -10.01
CA LYS A 16 -1.73 -7.20 -11.23
C LYS A 16 -0.95 -8.50 -11.20
N ARG A 17 -1.26 -9.39 -12.14
CA ARG A 17 -0.47 -10.60 -12.42
C ARG A 17 0.21 -10.48 -13.78
N VAL A 18 1.53 -10.61 -13.81
CA VAL A 18 2.34 -10.53 -15.03
C VAL A 18 3.22 -11.77 -15.10
N LYS A 19 3.26 -12.42 -16.26
CA LYS A 19 4.05 -13.62 -16.49
C LYS A 19 5.34 -13.30 -17.24
N ASN A 20 6.34 -14.17 -17.10
CA ASN A 20 7.62 -14.11 -17.82
C ASN A 20 8.36 -12.76 -17.67
N VAL A 21 8.29 -12.15 -16.49
CA VAL A 21 9.02 -10.91 -16.18
C VAL A 21 10.51 -11.20 -16.08
N PRO A 22 11.37 -10.48 -16.81
CA PRO A 22 12.81 -10.58 -16.65
C PRO A 22 13.26 -9.88 -15.36
N ASN A 23 14.08 -10.57 -14.57
CA ASN A 23 14.61 -10.10 -13.28
C ASN A 23 13.51 -9.51 -12.37
N PRO A 24 12.50 -10.33 -12.00
CA PRO A 24 11.34 -9.86 -11.24
C PRO A 24 11.70 -9.26 -9.87
N GLN A 25 12.88 -9.58 -9.33
CA GLN A 25 13.40 -8.95 -8.11
C GLN A 25 13.48 -7.41 -8.18
N ASN A 26 13.63 -6.83 -9.38
CA ASN A 26 13.73 -5.38 -9.54
C ASN A 26 12.41 -4.64 -9.25
N ILE A 27 11.29 -5.37 -9.23
CA ILE A 27 9.95 -4.81 -9.02
C ILE A 27 9.82 -4.19 -7.64
N TYR A 28 10.43 -4.80 -6.63
CA TYR A 28 10.46 -4.24 -5.29
C TYR A 28 11.06 -2.83 -5.30
N HIS A 29 12.22 -2.65 -5.92
CA HIS A 29 12.90 -1.36 -6.00
C HIS A 29 12.08 -0.33 -6.78
N GLU A 30 11.43 -0.74 -7.86
CA GLU A 30 10.56 0.14 -8.64
C GLU A 30 9.33 0.59 -7.83
N ILE A 31 8.68 -0.32 -7.09
CA ILE A 31 7.54 0.01 -6.24
C ILE A 31 7.95 1.07 -5.21
N ILE A 32 9.08 0.88 -4.52
CA ILE A 32 9.62 1.84 -3.56
C ILE A 32 9.91 3.19 -4.23
N ASP A 33 10.51 3.19 -5.42
CA ASP A 33 10.77 4.42 -6.18
C ASP A 33 9.47 5.17 -6.52
N ILE A 34 8.45 4.46 -7.01
CA ILE A 34 7.14 5.04 -7.33
C ILE A 34 6.50 5.64 -6.07
N LEU A 35 6.56 4.97 -4.92
CA LEU A 35 6.00 5.49 -3.67
C LEU A 35 6.69 6.81 -3.25
N ILE A 36 8.02 6.84 -3.28
CA ILE A 36 8.81 8.00 -2.86
C ILE A 36 8.67 9.14 -3.88
N ASN A 37 9.08 8.89 -5.12
CA ASN A 37 9.27 9.92 -6.13
C ASN A 37 7.98 10.31 -6.85
N ARG A 38 7.01 9.40 -6.97
CA ARG A 38 5.73 9.68 -7.65
C ARG A 38 4.60 9.89 -6.66
N CYS A 39 4.52 9.15 -5.55
CA CYS A 39 3.43 9.32 -4.58
C CYS A 39 3.78 10.31 -3.45
N SER A 40 5.04 10.77 -3.40
CA SER A 40 5.53 11.72 -2.38
C SER A 40 5.29 11.18 -0.97
N ILE A 41 5.70 9.94 -0.75
CA ILE A 41 5.70 9.26 0.54
C ILE A 41 7.13 9.33 1.08
N GLY A 42 7.29 9.66 2.37
CA GLY A 42 8.61 9.69 2.98
C GLY A 42 9.21 8.29 3.02
N LYS A 43 10.51 8.16 2.79
CA LYS A 43 11.21 6.86 2.85
C LYS A 43 11.02 6.19 4.22
N ASN A 44 11.00 6.98 5.29
CA ASN A 44 10.81 6.50 6.67
C ASN A 44 9.36 6.15 6.99
N ASP A 45 8.43 6.44 6.09
CA ASP A 45 7.01 6.12 6.25
C ASP A 45 6.64 4.81 5.52
N ILE A 46 7.62 4.14 4.89
CA ILE A 46 7.47 2.84 4.24
C ILE A 46 8.10 1.79 5.14
N ASN A 47 7.30 0.81 5.56
CA ASN A 47 7.73 -0.30 6.39
C ASN A 47 7.59 -1.60 5.61
N GLU A 48 8.58 -2.48 5.76
CA GLU A 48 8.48 -3.88 5.36
C GLU A 48 8.01 -4.67 6.58
N GLU A 49 6.76 -5.13 6.51
CA GLU A 49 6.10 -5.80 7.63
C GLU A 49 6.43 -7.30 7.60
N PHE A 50 6.58 -7.87 6.40
CA PHE A 50 6.90 -9.28 6.22
C PHE A 50 7.79 -9.50 4.99
N TYR A 51 8.72 -10.44 5.13
CA TYR A 51 9.58 -10.92 4.05
C TYR A 51 9.82 -12.42 4.21
N GLU A 52 9.49 -13.17 3.17
CA GLU A 52 9.76 -14.59 3.07
C GLU A 52 10.39 -14.92 1.72
N HIS A 53 11.44 -15.75 1.77
CA HIS A 53 12.15 -16.21 0.58
C HIS A 53 12.38 -17.72 0.69
N GLU A 54 11.70 -18.45 -0.18
CA GLU A 54 11.86 -19.89 -0.33
C GLU A 54 12.68 -20.19 -1.57
N LYS A 55 13.78 -20.92 -1.39
CA LYS A 55 14.63 -21.35 -2.50
C LYS A 55 14.58 -22.87 -2.64
N THR A 56 14.17 -23.33 -3.82
CA THR A 56 14.29 -24.73 -4.24
C THR A 56 15.36 -24.85 -5.32
N GLU A 57 15.69 -26.08 -5.74
CA GLU A 57 16.70 -26.30 -6.79
C GLU A 57 16.32 -25.69 -8.14
N ASP A 58 15.02 -25.60 -8.43
CA ASP A 58 14.48 -25.21 -9.75
C ASP A 58 13.73 -23.88 -9.73
N SER A 59 13.41 -23.32 -8.56
CA SER A 59 12.64 -22.08 -8.44
C SER A 59 12.92 -21.33 -7.15
N GLU A 60 12.72 -20.02 -7.18
CA GLU A 60 12.70 -19.17 -6.00
C GLU A 60 11.33 -18.50 -5.89
N LYS A 61 10.77 -18.51 -4.67
CA LYS A 61 9.55 -17.78 -4.34
C LYS A 61 9.88 -16.70 -3.33
N VAL A 62 9.39 -15.50 -3.59
CA VAL A 62 9.57 -14.37 -2.69
C VAL A 62 8.20 -13.77 -2.42
N HIS A 63 7.89 -13.57 -1.15
CA HIS A 63 6.67 -12.93 -0.70
C HIS A 63 7.04 -11.76 0.22
N ILE A 64 6.52 -10.58 -0.09
CA ILE A 64 6.86 -9.33 0.59
C ILE A 64 5.57 -8.57 0.90
N GLU A 65 5.40 -8.16 2.14
CA GLU A 65 4.34 -7.24 2.56
C GLU A 65 4.94 -5.90 2.97
N LEU A 66 4.46 -4.83 2.33
CA LEU A 66 4.88 -3.46 2.59
C LEU A 66 3.69 -2.64 3.05
N THR A 67 3.91 -1.78 4.04
CA THR A 67 2.94 -0.75 4.44
C THR A 67 3.55 0.64 4.25
N ALA A 68 2.96 1.45 3.38
CA ALA A 68 3.35 2.84 3.17
C ALA A 68 2.33 3.79 3.79
N ASN A 69 2.81 4.64 4.70
CA ASN A 69 1.99 5.61 5.42
C ASN A 69 2.20 7.01 4.88
N LYS A 70 1.14 7.79 4.72
CA LYS A 70 1.20 9.20 4.39
C LYS A 70 0.34 9.99 5.35
N VAL A 71 0.98 10.84 6.14
CA VAL A 71 0.30 11.71 7.10
C VAL A 71 -0.62 12.67 6.34
N LEU A 72 -1.90 12.71 6.73
CA LEU A 72 -2.89 13.64 6.19
C LEU A 72 -3.11 14.79 7.20
N ASP A 73 -3.38 14.42 8.44
CA ASP A 73 -3.51 15.33 9.56
C ASP A 73 -2.95 14.69 10.85
N LYS A 74 -3.19 15.31 12.01
CA LYS A 74 -2.71 14.83 13.32
C LYS A 74 -3.24 13.44 13.72
N HIS A 75 -4.39 13.05 13.20
CA HIS A 75 -5.15 11.86 13.58
C HIS A 75 -5.42 10.92 12.40
N SER A 76 -5.23 11.39 11.17
CA SER A 76 -5.59 10.71 9.94
C SER A 76 -4.35 10.47 9.09
N LYS A 77 -4.22 9.25 8.57
CA LYS A 77 -3.19 8.88 7.62
C LYS A 77 -3.78 8.08 6.47
N LEU A 78 -3.24 8.30 5.28
CA LEU A 78 -3.40 7.38 4.17
C LEU A 78 -2.44 6.23 4.39
N VAL A 79 -2.93 5.01 4.27
CA VAL A 79 -2.13 3.79 4.35
C VAL A 79 -2.31 3.04 3.05
N ILE A 80 -1.21 2.52 2.53
CA ILE A 80 -1.15 1.72 1.31
C ILE A 80 -0.47 0.41 1.69
N ASP A 81 -1.25 -0.66 1.68
CA ASP A 81 -0.76 -2.02 1.91
C ASP A 81 -0.46 -2.64 0.54
N ILE A 82 0.74 -3.20 0.39
CA ILE A 82 1.24 -3.75 -0.86
C ILE A 82 1.74 -5.15 -0.57
N GLU A 83 1.19 -6.13 -1.28
CA GLU A 83 1.65 -7.50 -1.27
C GLU A 83 2.32 -7.81 -2.62
N ILE A 84 3.53 -8.37 -2.57
CA ILE A 84 4.30 -8.73 -3.74
C ILE A 84 4.64 -10.21 -3.65
N ASN A 85 4.11 -10.98 -4.58
CA ASN A 85 4.38 -12.40 -4.76
C ASN A 85 5.20 -12.59 -6.04
N ILE A 86 6.38 -13.18 -5.92
CA ILE A 86 7.27 -13.46 -7.05
C ILE A 86 7.55 -14.95 -7.08
N THR A 87 7.39 -15.57 -8.24
CA THR A 87 7.87 -16.93 -8.52
C THR A 87 8.84 -16.85 -9.67
N MET A 88 10.12 -17.13 -9.45
CA MET A 88 11.16 -16.98 -10.45
C MET A 88 11.98 -18.24 -10.64
N LYS A 89 12.51 -18.42 -11.86
CA LYS A 89 13.40 -19.52 -12.21
C LYS A 89 14.66 -18.96 -12.86
N PRO A 90 15.83 -19.53 -12.57
CA PRO A 90 17.06 -19.13 -13.24
C PRO A 90 16.99 -19.51 -14.73
N VAL A 91 17.42 -18.61 -15.62
CA VAL A 91 17.41 -18.87 -17.08
C VAL A 91 18.39 -19.98 -17.44
N ASN A 92 19.53 -20.05 -16.74
CA ASN A 92 20.45 -21.18 -16.76
C ASN A 92 20.90 -21.49 -15.32
N LYS A 93 21.26 -22.74 -15.04
CA LYS A 93 21.72 -23.19 -13.70
C LYS A 93 22.94 -22.44 -13.13
N LYS A 94 23.63 -21.62 -13.96
CA LYS A 94 24.79 -20.79 -13.57
C LYS A 94 24.56 -19.29 -13.77
N ASP A 95 23.38 -18.87 -14.22
CA ASP A 95 23.11 -17.46 -14.54
C ASP A 95 22.54 -16.70 -13.35
N ILE A 96 22.88 -15.40 -13.28
CA ILE A 96 22.31 -14.41 -12.35
C ILE A 96 20.95 -13.88 -12.86
N LYS A 97 20.56 -14.25 -14.08
CA LYS A 97 19.33 -13.80 -14.72
C LYS A 97 18.17 -14.73 -14.39
N PHE A 98 17.07 -14.14 -13.93
CA PHE A 98 15.85 -14.85 -13.58
C PHE A 98 14.72 -14.44 -14.51
N ILE A 99 13.81 -15.37 -14.78
CA ILE A 99 12.53 -15.10 -15.42
C ILE A 99 11.45 -15.66 -14.51
N GLY A 100 10.40 -14.90 -14.28
CA GLY A 100 9.38 -15.29 -13.33
C GLY A 100 8.03 -14.63 -13.51
N ASP A 101 7.07 -15.14 -12.75
CA ASP A 101 5.74 -14.58 -12.64
C ASP A 101 5.68 -13.70 -11.41
N VAL A 102 4.96 -12.59 -11.52
CA VAL A 102 4.81 -11.60 -10.47
C VAL A 102 3.33 -11.33 -10.28
N GLU A 103 2.91 -11.32 -9.03
CA GLU A 103 1.59 -10.92 -8.59
C GLU A 103 1.73 -9.81 -7.55
N ILE A 104 1.04 -8.70 -7.81
CA ILE A 104 1.02 -7.54 -6.92
C ILE A 104 -0.43 -7.26 -6.56
N GLU A 105 -0.67 -7.15 -5.27
CA GLU A 105 -1.91 -6.64 -4.72
C GLU A 105 -1.62 -5.33 -3.97
N VAL A 106 -2.43 -4.31 -4.22
CA VAL A 106 -2.33 -3.03 -3.50
C VAL A 106 -3.69 -2.58 -3.05
N GLU A 107 -3.80 -2.33 -1.75
CA GLU A 107 -4.97 -1.76 -1.12
C GLU A 107 -4.63 -0.40 -0.49
N GLY A 108 -5.53 0.56 -0.64
CA GLY A 108 -5.41 1.87 -0.01
C GLY A 108 -6.56 2.09 0.96
N PHE A 109 -6.28 2.69 2.12
CA PHE A 109 -7.31 3.12 3.04
C PHE A 109 -6.90 4.37 3.82
N VAL A 110 -7.90 5.17 4.18
CA VAL A 110 -7.72 6.30 5.11
C VAL A 110 -8.01 5.79 6.51
N ARG A 111 -6.99 5.82 7.36
CA ARG A 111 -7.06 5.41 8.76
C ARG A 111 -7.10 6.64 9.66
N THR A 112 -8.17 6.79 10.42
CA THR A 112 -8.32 7.84 11.43
C THR A 112 -8.27 7.24 12.83
N GLU A 113 -7.33 7.69 13.66
CA GLU A 113 -7.16 7.28 15.05
C GLU A 113 -7.65 8.39 16.00
N TYR A 114 -8.72 8.12 16.72
CA TYR A 114 -9.27 9.05 17.70
C TYR A 114 -8.65 8.79 19.09
N PRO A 115 -8.06 9.81 19.74
CA PRO A 115 -7.57 9.69 21.11
C PRO A 115 -8.74 9.42 22.07
N GLN A 116 -8.51 8.53 23.03
CA GLN A 116 -9.51 8.06 24.01
C GLN A 116 -9.01 8.28 25.45
N ASP A 117 -8.21 9.33 25.66
CA ASP A 117 -7.37 9.46 26.85
C ASP A 117 -8.08 10.16 28.03
N THR A 118 -9.22 10.83 27.82
CA THR A 118 -9.93 11.54 28.90
C THR A 118 -11.29 10.93 29.26
N ALA A 119 -11.67 10.98 30.55
CA ALA A 119 -12.94 10.44 31.04
C ALA A 119 -14.18 11.07 30.39
N ILE A 120 -14.07 12.31 29.90
CA ILE A 120 -15.12 13.02 29.16
C ILE A 120 -15.34 12.39 27.77
N GLN A 121 -14.27 11.89 27.13
CA GLN A 121 -14.32 11.20 25.83
C GLN A 121 -15.01 9.83 25.88
N LYS A 122 -15.31 9.32 27.07
CA LYS A 122 -16.06 8.06 27.30
C LYS A 122 -17.54 8.30 27.61
N SER A 123 -17.99 9.55 27.68
CA SER A 123 -19.38 9.89 28.02
C SER A 123 -20.32 9.71 26.82
N LEU A 124 -21.59 9.38 27.09
CA LEU A 124 -22.65 9.28 26.07
C LEU A 124 -22.83 10.59 25.29
N LEU A 125 -22.66 11.74 25.97
CA LEU A 125 -22.76 13.07 25.38
C LEU A 125 -21.63 13.33 24.37
N TRP A 126 -20.41 12.88 24.67
CA TRP A 126 -19.28 12.97 23.74
C TRP A 126 -19.50 12.14 22.48
N ASN A 127 -20.04 10.92 22.61
CA ASN A 127 -20.36 10.09 21.45
C ASN A 127 -21.42 10.74 20.54
N THR A 128 -22.44 11.38 21.10
CA THR A 128 -23.47 12.08 20.31
C THR A 128 -22.91 13.34 19.63
N LEU A 129 -22.13 14.15 20.34
CA LEU A 129 -21.49 15.34 19.78
C LEU A 129 -20.44 14.97 18.73
N ARG A 130 -19.70 13.88 18.93
CA ARG A 130 -18.75 13.35 17.96
C ARG A 130 -19.46 12.87 16.70
N GLY A 131 -20.53 12.08 16.82
CA GLY A 131 -21.32 11.65 15.67
C GLY A 131 -21.90 12.83 14.90
N PHE A 132 -22.32 13.89 15.59
CA PHE A 132 -22.76 15.13 14.97
C PHE A 132 -21.61 15.89 14.28
N TYR A 133 -20.45 16.03 14.94
CA TYR A 133 -19.26 16.68 14.39
C TYR A 133 -18.73 15.95 13.14
N GLU A 134 -18.64 14.62 13.19
CA GLU A 134 -18.26 13.77 12.05
C GLU A 134 -19.23 13.96 10.89
N LYS A 135 -20.54 14.02 11.17
CA LYS A 135 -21.59 14.12 10.14
C LYS A 135 -21.75 15.53 9.55
N THR A 136 -21.40 16.59 10.28
CA THR A 136 -21.67 17.99 9.87
C THR A 136 -20.44 18.77 9.46
N LEU A 137 -19.26 18.46 10.00
CA LEU A 137 -18.03 19.22 9.76
C LEU A 137 -16.91 18.38 9.16
N TYR A 138 -16.90 17.07 9.42
CA TYR A 138 -15.85 16.17 8.96
C TYR A 138 -16.20 15.38 7.70
N SER A 139 -17.46 15.45 7.23
CA SER A 139 -17.89 14.79 5.98
C SER A 139 -17.07 15.26 4.78
N ASP A 140 -16.91 16.58 4.64
CA ASP A 140 -16.27 17.20 3.49
C ASP A 140 -14.76 16.96 3.51
N VAL A 141 -14.16 17.06 4.71
CA VAL A 141 -12.75 16.73 4.94
C VAL A 141 -12.46 15.26 4.63
N ARG A 142 -13.33 14.35 5.08
CA ARG A 142 -13.21 12.92 4.82
C ARG A 142 -13.39 12.62 3.34
N GLU A 143 -14.32 13.29 2.67
CA GLU A 143 -14.49 13.18 1.22
C GLU A 143 -13.22 13.62 0.48
N ASP A 144 -12.61 14.73 0.89
CA ASP A 144 -11.37 15.21 0.31
C ASP A 144 -10.16 14.29 0.58
N MET A 145 -10.09 13.68 1.78
CA MET A 145 -9.12 12.62 2.08
C MET A 145 -9.31 11.40 1.19
N MET A 146 -10.56 10.99 0.95
CA MET A 146 -10.87 9.88 0.05
C MET A 146 -10.54 10.21 -1.41
N LYS A 147 -10.83 11.44 -1.87
CA LYS A 147 -10.39 11.94 -3.18
C LYS A 147 -8.88 11.89 -3.32
N LEU A 148 -8.15 12.29 -2.27
CA LEU A 148 -6.69 12.24 -2.24
C LEU A 148 -6.19 10.79 -2.28
N CYS A 149 -6.78 9.89 -1.49
CA CYS A 149 -6.42 8.48 -1.53
C CYS A 149 -6.60 7.90 -2.93
N ASN A 150 -7.78 8.10 -3.51
CA ASN A 150 -8.09 7.66 -4.88
C ASN A 150 -7.12 8.28 -5.89
N LYS A 151 -6.73 9.55 -5.74
CA LYS A 151 -5.73 10.20 -6.60
C LYS A 151 -4.35 9.54 -6.49
N VAL A 152 -3.91 9.21 -5.27
CA VAL A 152 -2.64 8.51 -5.02
C VAL A 152 -2.69 7.09 -5.61
N MET A 153 -3.76 6.33 -5.35
CA MET A 153 -3.95 4.99 -5.89
C MET A 153 -4.01 4.97 -7.42
N ARG A 154 -4.70 5.93 -8.06
CA ARG A 154 -4.67 6.08 -9.54
C ARG A 154 -3.27 6.36 -10.05
N LYS A 155 -2.51 7.20 -9.33
CA LYS A 155 -1.14 7.54 -9.72
C LYS A 155 -0.24 6.30 -9.59
N LEU A 156 -0.32 5.57 -8.50
CA LEU A 156 0.41 4.31 -8.28
C LEU A 156 0.09 3.31 -9.39
N LYS A 157 -1.19 3.04 -9.64
CA LYS A 157 -1.65 2.16 -10.72
C LYS A 157 -1.07 2.56 -12.08
N LYS A 158 -1.17 3.84 -12.44
CA LYS A 158 -0.66 4.35 -13.73
C LYS A 158 0.85 4.13 -13.87
N ASN A 159 1.64 4.38 -12.82
CA ASN A 159 3.09 4.21 -12.88
C ASN A 159 3.48 2.73 -12.90
N LEU A 160 2.80 1.86 -12.14
CA LEU A 160 2.99 0.42 -12.21
C LEU A 160 2.67 -0.13 -13.60
N ASP A 161 1.53 0.26 -14.17
CA ASP A 161 1.17 -0.14 -15.54
C ASP A 161 2.20 0.35 -16.56
N ALA A 162 2.70 1.59 -16.41
CA ALA A 162 3.74 2.12 -17.28
C ALA A 162 5.04 1.32 -17.18
N TYR A 163 5.47 0.98 -15.96
CA TYR A 163 6.65 0.13 -15.73
C TYR A 163 6.49 -1.23 -16.41
N PHE A 164 5.38 -1.94 -16.16
CA PHE A 164 5.15 -3.27 -16.75
C PHE A 164 5.05 -3.22 -18.29
N ASN A 165 4.59 -2.12 -18.86
CA ASN A 165 4.53 -1.94 -20.32
C ASN A 165 5.91 -1.71 -20.96
N LEU A 166 6.90 -1.25 -20.19
CA LEU A 166 8.27 -1.04 -20.66
C LEU A 166 9.13 -2.30 -20.59
N LEU A 167 8.70 -3.31 -19.81
CA LEU A 167 9.43 -4.56 -19.72
C LEU A 167 9.41 -5.29 -21.07
N PRO A 168 10.55 -5.87 -21.49
CA PRO A 168 10.58 -6.63 -22.72
C PRO A 168 9.71 -7.87 -22.55
N LYS A 169 8.81 -8.11 -23.51
CA LYS A 169 7.97 -9.30 -23.55
C LYS A 169 8.85 -10.46 -24.05
N VAL A 170 9.13 -11.41 -23.17
CA VAL A 170 9.91 -12.62 -23.44
C VAL A 170 8.98 -13.81 -23.66
#